data_AF-W9EBM4-F1
#
_entry.id   AF-W9EBM4-F1
#
_cell.length_a   1.000
_cell.length_b   1.000
_cell.length_c   1.000
_cell.angle_alpha   90.00
_cell.angle_beta   90.00
_cell.angle_gamma   90.00
#
_symmetry.space_group_name_H-M   'P 1'
#
loop_
_entity.id
_entity.type
_entity.pdbx_description
1 polymer ?
#
loop_
_entity_poly.entity_id
_entity_poly.type
_entity_poly.pdbx_seq_one_letter_code
_entity_poly.pdbx_strand_id
1 'polypeptide(L)'
;MMESIKNIGKNEFVFQRTNHKAYYFSPVNICFVYNGNHSIGAGIGFKKGHIEAAEYDVSKIFDHVYADGLWWYNRHSNQRLGNLLDFRIGIIYEISKIKYQIEKEEGKK
;
A
#
# COMPACT_ATOMS: atom_id res chain seq x y z
N MET A 1 27.73 -10.32 8.84
CA MET A 1 26.67 -9.52 8.20
C MET A 1 26.75 -9.55 6.66
N MET A 2 27.89 -9.21 6.04
CA MET A 2 28.04 -9.24 4.57
C MET A 2 27.78 -10.62 3.93
N GLU A 3 28.30 -11.69 4.53
CA GLU A 3 28.07 -13.06 4.01
C GLU A 3 26.59 -13.49 4.07
N SER A 4 25.87 -13.06 5.11
CA SER A 4 24.43 -13.32 5.22
C SER A 4 23.63 -12.61 4.12
N ILE A 5 24.00 -11.36 3.78
CA ILE A 5 23.38 -10.62 2.67
C ILE A 5 23.68 -11.28 1.33
N LYS A 6 24.93 -11.71 1.09
CA LYS A 6 25.31 -12.46 -0.11
C LYS A 6 24.53 -13.77 -0.24
N ASN A 7 24.33 -14.48 0.87
CA ASN A 7 23.58 -15.72 0.90
C ASN A 7 22.10 -15.50 0.55
N ILE A 8 21.46 -14.49 1.15
CA ILE A 8 20.07 -14.13 0.86
C ILE A 8 19.89 -13.72 -0.60
N GLY A 9 20.82 -12.95 -1.19
CA GLY A 9 20.73 -12.55 -2.59
C GLY A 9 20.90 -13.71 -3.59
N LYS A 10 21.71 -14.72 -3.24
CA LYS A 10 21.91 -15.92 -4.07
C LYS A 10 20.69 -16.84 -4.06
N ASN A 11 20.04 -16.99 -2.92
CA ASN A 11 18.90 -17.89 -2.80
C ASN A 11 17.64 -17.29 -3.44
N GLU A 12 16.70 -18.17 -3.75
CA GLU A 12 15.37 -17.77 -4.18
C GLU A 12 14.50 -17.40 -2.98
N PHE A 13 13.54 -16.50 -3.22
CA PHE A 13 12.53 -16.19 -2.23
C PHE A 13 11.51 -17.34 -2.15
N VAL A 14 11.27 -17.84 -0.94
CA VAL A 14 10.32 -18.93 -0.70
C VAL A 14 9.09 -18.36 0.01
N PHE A 15 7.96 -18.32 -0.70
CA PHE A 15 6.69 -17.89 -0.13
C PHE A 15 6.20 -18.87 0.95
N GLN A 16 5.78 -18.34 2.10
CA GLN A 16 5.27 -19.10 3.23
C GLN A 16 3.87 -18.59 3.61
N ARG A 17 2.82 -19.27 3.16
CA ARG A 17 1.43 -18.82 3.34
C ARG A 17 1.05 -18.55 4.80
N THR A 18 1.60 -19.29 5.76
CA THR A 18 1.32 -19.10 7.19
C THR A 18 2.05 -17.91 7.82
N ASN A 19 3.09 -17.39 7.16
CA ASN A 19 3.98 -16.36 7.68
C ASN A 19 3.94 -15.06 6.87
N HIS A 20 3.99 -15.14 5.54
CA HIS A 20 3.95 -13.99 4.64
C HIS A 20 2.53 -13.49 4.48
N LYS A 21 2.21 -12.41 5.18
CA LYS A 21 0.85 -11.85 5.22
C LYS A 21 0.86 -10.38 4.87
N ALA A 22 -0.06 -10.01 3.98
CA ALA A 22 -0.22 -8.64 3.53
C ALA A 22 -1.67 -8.33 3.15
N TYR A 23 -1.97 -7.04 3.10
CA TYR A 23 -3.17 -6.48 2.48
C TYR A 23 -2.77 -5.69 1.24
N TYR A 24 -3.51 -5.84 0.15
CA TYR A 24 -3.31 -5.07 -1.06
C TYR A 24 -4.47 -4.10 -1.25
N PHE A 25 -4.18 -2.81 -1.20
CA PHE A 25 -5.15 -1.75 -1.44
C PHE A 25 -5.05 -1.31 -2.89
N SER A 26 -5.82 -1.95 -3.77
CA SER A 26 -5.65 -1.82 -5.22
C SER A 26 -5.86 -0.41 -5.77
N PRO A 27 -6.84 0.41 -5.31
CA PRO A 27 -7.01 1.77 -5.84
C PRO A 27 -5.82 2.69 -5.57
N VAL A 28 -5.08 2.43 -4.49
CA VAL A 28 -3.87 3.19 -4.11
C VAL A 28 -2.57 2.47 -4.47
N ASN A 29 -2.66 1.26 -5.03
CA ASN A 29 -1.54 0.41 -5.39
C ASN A 29 -0.50 0.23 -4.25
N ILE A 30 -0.98 0.02 -3.02
CA ILE A 30 -0.14 -0.21 -1.85
C ILE A 30 -0.33 -1.63 -1.35
N CYS A 31 0.77 -2.37 -1.21
CA CYS A 31 0.81 -3.65 -0.51
C CYS A 31 1.37 -3.42 0.91
N PHE A 32 0.52 -3.54 1.92
CA PHE A 32 0.88 -3.40 3.33
C PHE A 32 1.19 -4.78 3.92
N VAL A 33 2.48 -5.02 4.20
CA VAL A 33 2.96 -6.24 4.83
C VAL A 33 2.86 -6.11 6.34
N TYR A 34 2.21 -7.07 6.99
CA TYR A 34 2.07 -7.07 8.45
C TYR A 34 2.65 -8.32 9.12
N ASN A 35 3.09 -9.32 8.34
CA ASN A 35 3.87 -10.44 8.86
C ASN A 35 4.88 -10.95 7.82
N GLY A 36 6.00 -11.50 8.31
CA GLY A 36 7.09 -11.97 7.44
C GLY A 36 8.03 -10.87 6.93
N ASN A 37 8.06 -9.71 7.60
CA ASN A 37 8.74 -8.48 7.19
C ASN A 37 10.20 -8.68 6.74
N HIS A 38 10.99 -9.50 7.47
CA HIS A 38 12.41 -9.69 7.15
C HIS A 38 12.63 -10.41 5.81
N SER A 39 11.90 -11.48 5.56
CA SER A 39 12.07 -12.27 4.33
C SER A 39 11.42 -11.56 3.14
N ILE A 40 10.26 -10.93 3.34
CA ILE A 40 9.62 -10.11 2.29
C ILE A 40 10.47 -8.89 1.96
N GLY A 41 11.04 -8.21 2.97
CA GLY A 41 11.95 -7.09 2.77
C GLY A 41 13.18 -7.47 1.94
N ALA A 42 13.75 -8.66 2.18
CA ALA A 42 14.79 -9.21 1.33
C ALA A 42 14.32 -9.47 -0.11
N GLY A 43 13.13 -10.07 -0.29
CA GLY A 43 12.52 -10.29 -1.60
C GLY A 43 12.33 -8.97 -2.38
N ILE A 44 11.88 -7.91 -1.71
CA ILE A 44 11.75 -6.56 -2.29
C ILE A 44 13.12 -6.04 -2.72
N GLY A 45 14.13 -6.08 -1.83
CA GLY A 45 15.47 -5.56 -2.10
C GLY A 45 16.17 -6.23 -3.28
N PHE A 46 15.97 -7.54 -3.44
CA PHE A 46 16.52 -8.32 -4.55
C PHE A 46 15.58 -8.47 -5.75
N LYS A 47 14.37 -7.90 -5.70
CA LYS A 47 13.32 -8.04 -6.73
C LYS A 47 12.99 -9.51 -7.04
N LYS A 48 12.89 -10.34 -6.00
CA LYS A 48 12.64 -11.78 -6.10
C LYS A 48 11.35 -12.18 -5.38
N GLY A 49 10.64 -13.14 -5.98
CA GLY A 49 9.50 -13.81 -5.38
C GLY A 49 8.20 -13.02 -5.43
N HIS A 50 7.14 -13.70 -5.00
CA HIS A 50 5.78 -13.18 -4.93
C HIS A 50 5.12 -13.65 -3.63
N ILE A 51 4.13 -12.90 -3.16
CA ILE A 51 3.29 -13.28 -2.02
C ILE A 51 1.82 -13.15 -2.40
N GLU A 52 0.95 -13.85 -1.69
CA GLU A 52 -0.50 -13.63 -1.75
C GLU A 52 -0.89 -12.53 -0.76
N ALA A 53 -1.82 -11.66 -1.16
CA ALA A 53 -2.41 -10.64 -0.30
C ALA A 53 -3.92 -10.60 -0.49
N ALA A 54 -4.67 -10.36 0.59
CA ALA A 54 -6.09 -10.07 0.47
C ALA A 54 -6.27 -8.66 -0.11
N GLU A 55 -7.07 -8.55 -1.16
CA GLU A 55 -7.31 -7.28 -1.85
C GLU A 55 -8.48 -6.52 -1.22
N TYR A 56 -8.30 -5.21 -1.07
CA TYR A 56 -9.30 -4.27 -0.58
C TYR A 56 -9.45 -3.10 -1.54
N ASP A 57 -10.65 -2.95 -2.08
CA ASP A 57 -11.06 -1.76 -2.82
C ASP A 57 -11.49 -0.66 -1.84
N VAL A 58 -10.65 0.37 -1.73
CA VAL A 58 -10.89 1.56 -0.91
C VAL A 58 -11.50 2.73 -1.68
N SER A 59 -11.84 2.59 -2.96
CA SER A 59 -12.34 3.70 -3.80
C SER A 59 -13.59 4.38 -3.20
N LYS A 60 -14.42 3.63 -2.48
CA LYS A 60 -15.62 4.14 -1.79
C LYS A 60 -15.31 5.22 -0.75
N ILE A 61 -14.10 5.26 -0.19
CA ILE A 61 -13.75 6.27 0.84
C ILE A 61 -13.26 7.59 0.21
N PHE A 62 -12.94 7.60 -1.07
CA PHE A 62 -12.43 8.78 -1.78
C PHE A 62 -13.39 9.98 -1.73
N ASP A 63 -14.70 9.70 -1.74
CA ASP A 63 -15.75 10.72 -1.65
C ASP A 63 -15.98 11.23 -0.22
N HIS A 64 -15.30 10.65 0.78
CA HIS A 64 -15.59 10.86 2.20
C HIS A 64 -14.38 11.29 3.02
N VAL A 65 -13.17 10.99 2.55
CA VAL A 65 -11.92 11.26 3.28
C VAL A 65 -10.93 11.97 2.38
N TYR A 66 -10.21 12.94 2.95
CA TYR A 66 -9.06 13.56 2.30
C TYR A 66 -7.88 13.71 3.28
N ALA A 67 -6.69 13.86 2.72
CA ALA A 67 -5.46 14.15 3.46
C ALA A 67 -4.85 15.50 3.06
N ASP A 68 -4.26 16.21 4.03
CA ASP A 68 -3.50 17.45 3.80
C ASP A 68 -1.97 17.23 3.82
N GLY A 69 -1.53 15.98 3.96
CA GLY A 69 -0.11 15.60 4.11
C GLY A 69 0.35 15.42 5.56
N LEU A 70 -0.46 15.79 6.55
CA LEU A 70 -0.20 15.55 7.97
C LEU A 70 -1.33 14.80 8.69
N TRP A 71 -2.58 15.06 8.31
CA TRP A 71 -3.77 14.50 8.93
C TRP A 71 -4.76 13.98 7.89
N TRP A 72 -5.60 13.04 8.33
CA TRP A 72 -6.82 12.61 7.66
C TRP A 72 -8.01 13.45 8.12
N TYR A 73 -8.91 13.78 7.19
CA TYR A 73 -10.12 14.57 7.47
C TYR A 73 -11.35 13.94 6.85
N ASN A 74 -12.47 14.07 7.56
CA ASN A 74 -13.79 13.84 6.98
C ASN A 74 -14.09 14.99 6.01
N ARG A 75 -14.38 14.66 4.75
CA ARG A 75 -14.65 15.64 3.69
C ARG A 75 -15.94 16.44 3.91
N HIS A 76 -16.92 15.88 4.61
CA HIS A 76 -18.23 16.49 4.81
C HIS A 76 -18.26 17.46 5.98
N SER A 77 -17.52 17.16 7.05
CA SER A 77 -17.52 17.97 8.29
C SER A 77 -16.21 18.73 8.53
N ASN A 78 -15.18 18.47 7.73
CA ASN A 78 -13.82 18.94 7.95
C ASN A 78 -13.21 18.50 9.29
N GLN A 79 -13.81 17.50 9.96
CA GLN A 79 -13.32 16.98 11.21
C GLN A 79 -12.04 16.16 10.99
N ARG A 80 -11.03 16.41 11.81
CA ARG A 80 -9.80 15.63 11.86
C ARG A 80 -10.08 14.21 12.36
N LEU A 81 -9.72 13.21 11.57
CA LEU A 81 -9.92 11.78 11.86
C LEU A 81 -8.71 11.14 12.55
N GLY A 82 -7.50 11.60 12.24
CA GLY A 82 -6.27 11.03 12.79
C GLY A 82 -5.04 11.50 12.02
N ASN A 83 -3.85 11.26 12.58
CA ASN A 83 -2.59 11.61 11.92
C ASN A 83 -2.28 10.63 10.78
N LEU A 84 -1.55 11.12 9.79
CA LEU A 84 -0.88 10.26 8.81
C LEU A 84 0.31 9.55 9.48
N LEU A 85 0.45 8.25 9.19
CA LEU A 85 1.64 7.48 9.58
C LEU A 85 2.88 7.96 8.79
N ASP A 86 2.67 8.24 7.52
CA ASP A 86 3.68 8.71 6.57
C ASP A 86 2.97 9.60 5.55
N PHE A 87 3.50 10.81 5.32
CA PHE A 87 2.90 11.76 4.40
C PHE A 87 2.81 11.23 2.96
N ARG A 88 3.71 10.32 2.56
CA ARG A 88 3.72 9.71 1.23
C ARG A 88 2.48 8.86 0.98
N ILE A 89 1.95 8.22 2.03
CA ILE A 89 0.70 7.46 1.94
C ILE A 89 -0.47 8.41 1.64
N GLY A 90 -0.50 9.58 2.30
CA GLY A 90 -1.49 10.62 2.03
C GLY A 90 -1.42 11.14 0.59
N ILE A 91 -0.20 11.39 0.08
CA ILE A 91 0.01 11.82 -1.31
C ILE A 91 -0.49 10.76 -2.30
N ILE A 92 -0.10 9.49 -2.12
CA ILE A 92 -0.54 8.40 -3.00
C ILE A 92 -2.07 8.29 -2.99
N TYR A 93 -2.69 8.39 -1.81
CA TYR A 93 -4.13 8.37 -1.66
C TYR A 93 -4.82 9.50 -2.43
N GLU A 94 -4.36 10.75 -2.27
CA GLU A 94 -4.96 11.91 -2.96
C GLU A 94 -4.78 11.83 -4.48
N ILE A 95 -3.61 11.40 -4.97
CA ILE A 95 -3.37 11.20 -6.40
C ILE A 95 -4.27 10.10 -6.97
N SER A 96 -4.37 8.96 -6.27
CA SER A 96 -5.24 7.85 -6.67
C SER A 96 -6.71 8.25 -6.72
N LYS A 97 -7.16 9.09 -5.79
CA LYS A 97 -8.51 9.66 -5.83
C LYS A 97 -8.73 10.53 -7.06
N ILE A 98 -7.79 11.42 -7.39
CA ILE A 98 -7.87 12.27 -8.59
C ILE A 98 -7.94 11.40 -9.84
N LYS A 99 -7.06 10.40 -9.95
CA LYS A 99 -7.06 9.44 -11.06
C LYS A 99 -8.41 8.73 -11.19
N TYR A 100 -8.94 8.19 -10.10
CA TYR A 100 -10.24 7.51 -10.09
C TYR A 100 -11.39 8.41 -10.54
N GLN A 101 -11.38 9.69 -10.15
CA GLN A 101 -12.39 10.66 -10.57
C GLN A 101 -12.34 10.93 -12.09
N ILE A 102 -11.14 11.10 -12.65
CA ILE A 102 -10.94 11.28 -14.09
C ILE A 102 -11.46 10.06 -14.86
N GLU A 103 -11.06 8.85 -14.47
CA GLU A 103 -11.49 7.61 -15.12
C GLU A 103 -13.01 7.42 -15.05
N LYS A 104 -13.63 7.78 -13.92
CA LYS A 104 -15.08 7.72 -13.72
C LYS A 104 -15.83 8.75 -14.59
N GLU A 105 -15.23 9.89 -14.90
CA GLU A 105 -15.81 10.91 -15.78
C GLU A 105 -15.69 10.53 -17.25
N GLU A 106 -14.57 9.92 -17.65
CA GLU A 106 -14.37 9.39 -19.01
C GLU A 106 -15.29 8.21 -19.33
N GLY A 107 -15.48 7.29 -18.39
CA GLY A 107 -16.38 6.14 -18.55
C GLY A 107 -17.88 6.48 -18.55
N LYS A 108 -18.26 7.75 -18.38
CA LYS A 108 -19.64 8.24 -18.48
C LYS A 108 -19.97 8.89 -19.83
N LYS A 109 -18.98 9.07 -20.70
CA LYS A 109 -19.16 9.54 -22.08
C LYS A 109 -19.44 8.36 -23.02
#